data_AF-A0A3M8SFS8-F1
#
_entry.id   AF-A0A3M8SFS8-F1
#
_cell.length_a   1.000
_cell.length_b   1.000
_cell.length_c   1.000
_cell.angle_alpha   90.00
_cell.angle_beta   90.00
_cell.angle_gamma   90.00
#
_symmetry.space_group_name_H-M   'P 1'
#
loop_
_entity.id
_entity.type
_entity.pdbx_description
1 polymer ?
#
loop_
_entity_poly.entity_id
_entity_poly.type
_entity_poly.pdbx_seq_one_letter_code
_entity_poly.pdbx_strand_id
1 'polypeptide(L)'
;GGRIALLAERAADGDRRVRHALGGAGEALGIALAGAVNLLDPRTVVLGGALTPLAPWLLPALERELALRVADPARSGQGTVTVSRLGSDGPLLGAAHSVVQAVLDDPAGLREAAAVTGSGA
;
A
#
# COMPACT_ATOMS: atom_id res chain seq x y z
N GLY A 1 10.18 -2.91 -10.52
CA GLY A 1 9.27 -2.68 -11.67
C GLY A 1 9.06 -3.94 -12.50
N GLY A 2 10.07 -4.39 -13.26
CA GLY A 2 9.88 -5.37 -14.35
C GLY A 2 9.23 -6.71 -14.01
N ARG A 3 9.61 -7.36 -12.89
CA ARG A 3 9.04 -8.68 -12.53
C ARG A 3 7.55 -8.62 -12.17
N ILE A 4 7.13 -7.53 -11.53
CA ILE A 4 5.72 -7.30 -11.18
C ILE A 4 4.90 -7.04 -12.43
N ALA A 5 5.43 -6.24 -13.36
CA ALA A 5 4.78 -5.99 -14.65
C ALA A 5 4.60 -7.30 -15.44
N LEU A 6 5.63 -8.16 -15.47
CA LEU A 6 5.55 -9.48 -16.10
C LEU A 6 4.48 -10.37 -15.46
N LEU A 7 4.37 -10.39 -14.12
CA LEU A 7 3.32 -11.16 -13.44
C LEU A 7 1.92 -10.62 -13.78
N ALA A 8 1.75 -9.30 -13.82
CA ALA A 8 0.47 -8.67 -14.18
C ALA A 8 0.09 -9.00 -15.63
N GLU A 9 1.03 -8.92 -16.56
CA GLU A 9 0.84 -9.28 -17.97
C GLU A 9 0.42 -10.76 -18.12
N ARG A 10 1.20 -11.69 -17.56
CA ARG A 10 0.86 -13.12 -17.61
C ARG A 10 -0.50 -13.44 -16.97
N ALA A 11 -0.82 -12.77 -15.88
CA ALA A 11 -2.12 -12.92 -15.25
C ALA A 11 -3.26 -12.37 -16.12
N ALA A 12 -3.05 -11.24 -16.81
CA ALA A 12 -4.00 -10.70 -17.78
C ALA A 12 -4.23 -11.67 -18.95
N ASP A 13 -3.15 -12.28 -19.46
CA ASP A 13 -3.18 -13.27 -20.55
C ASP A 13 -3.84 -14.61 -20.15
N GLY A 14 -4.22 -14.78 -18.89
CA GLY A 14 -4.93 -15.99 -18.44
C GLY A 14 -4.02 -17.13 -17.99
N ASP A 15 -2.75 -16.87 -17.72
CA ASP A 15 -1.85 -17.88 -17.16
C ASP A 15 -2.39 -18.39 -15.82
N ARG A 16 -2.87 -19.65 -15.84
CA ARG A 16 -3.51 -20.28 -14.68
C ARG A 16 -2.55 -20.44 -13.50
N ARG A 17 -1.26 -20.70 -13.76
CA ARG A 17 -0.28 -20.86 -12.67
C ARG A 17 -0.04 -19.54 -11.98
N VAL A 18 0.10 -18.46 -12.74
CA VAL A 18 0.27 -17.11 -12.19
C VAL A 18 -0.97 -16.68 -11.42
N ARG A 19 -2.18 -16.85 -11.97
CA ARG A 19 -3.43 -16.51 -11.27
C ARG A 19 -3.61 -17.31 -9.98
N HIS A 20 -3.26 -18.60 -10.00
CA HIS A 20 -3.32 -19.43 -8.80
C HIS A 20 -2.33 -18.96 -7.72
N ALA A 21 -1.08 -18.65 -8.10
CA ALA A 21 -0.08 -18.12 -7.18
C ALA A 21 -0.49 -16.76 -6.61
N LEU A 22 -1.06 -15.86 -7.42
CA LEU A 22 -1.60 -14.59 -6.96
C LEU A 22 -2.80 -14.79 -6.03
N GLY A 23 -3.67 -15.77 -6.31
CA GLY A 23 -4.75 -16.16 -5.40
C GLY A 23 -4.21 -16.56 -4.02
N GLY A 24 -3.23 -17.46 -3.96
CA GLY A 24 -2.60 -17.87 -2.71
C GLY A 24 -1.87 -16.72 -1.99
N ALA A 25 -1.25 -15.80 -2.74
CA ALA A 25 -0.69 -14.58 -2.15
C ALA A 25 -1.76 -13.66 -1.55
N GLY A 26 -2.92 -13.56 -2.20
CA GLY A 26 -4.09 -12.85 -1.68
C GLY A 26 -4.62 -13.46 -0.39
N GLU A 27 -4.70 -14.79 -0.31
CA GLU A 27 -5.10 -15.51 0.92
C GLU A 27 -4.13 -15.21 2.07
N ALA A 28 -2.84 -15.40 1.84
CA ALA A 28 -1.81 -15.12 2.86
C ALA A 28 -1.85 -13.66 3.34
N LEU A 29 -2.05 -12.72 2.41
CA LEU A 29 -2.16 -11.30 2.75
C LEU A 29 -3.43 -11.00 3.56
N GLY A 30 -4.57 -11.60 3.21
CA GLY A 30 -5.81 -11.44 3.96
C GLY A 30 -5.73 -12.00 5.38
N ILE A 31 -5.08 -13.15 5.57
CA ILE A 31 -4.80 -13.70 6.91
C ILE A 31 -3.97 -12.73 7.75
N ALA A 32 -2.86 -12.23 7.18
CA ALA A 32 -1.99 -11.29 7.88
C ALA A 32 -2.72 -9.99 8.22
N LEU A 33 -3.48 -9.43 7.27
CA LEU A 33 -4.23 -8.20 7.45
C LEU A 33 -5.37 -8.35 8.46
N ALA A 34 -6.03 -9.52 8.56
CA ALA A 34 -7.07 -9.73 9.56
C ALA A 34 -6.55 -9.53 10.99
N GLY A 35 -5.32 -10.00 11.27
CA GLY A 35 -4.65 -9.74 12.54
C GLY A 35 -4.42 -8.24 12.80
N ALA A 36 -3.92 -7.53 11.79
CA ALA A 36 -3.68 -6.08 11.90
C ALA A 36 -5.00 -5.28 12.06
N VAL A 37 -6.05 -5.65 11.33
CA VAL A 37 -7.37 -4.99 11.42
C VAL A 37 -7.99 -5.22 12.80
N ASN A 38 -7.96 -6.45 13.32
CA ASN A 38 -8.50 -6.75 14.65
C ASN A 38 -7.72 -6.04 15.77
N LEU A 39 -6.42 -5.83 15.61
CA LEU A 39 -5.58 -5.20 16.64
C LEU A 39 -5.61 -3.67 16.61
N LEU A 40 -5.57 -3.09 15.41
CA LEU A 40 -5.39 -1.65 15.24
C LEU A 40 -6.69 -0.89 14.93
N ASP A 41 -7.77 -1.62 14.59
CA ASP A 41 -9.06 -1.07 14.10
C ASP A 41 -8.90 0.14 13.14
N PRO A 42 -8.15 -0.03 12.03
CA PRO A 42 -7.97 1.06 11.09
C PRO A 42 -9.29 1.32 10.35
N ARG A 43 -9.54 2.59 10.01
CA ARG A 43 -10.70 2.94 9.15
C ARG A 43 -10.60 2.35 7.75
N THR A 44 -9.38 2.17 7.23
CA THR A 44 -9.10 1.66 5.88
C THR A 44 -7.68 1.14 5.80
N VAL A 45 -7.48 0.08 5.02
CA VAL A 45 -6.18 -0.43 4.60
C VAL A 45 -5.91 -0.01 3.16
N VAL A 46 -4.75 0.56 2.87
CA VAL A 46 -4.38 1.00 1.51
C VAL A 46 -3.27 0.10 0.98
N LEU A 47 -3.54 -0.65 -0.09
CA LEU A 47 -2.53 -1.39 -0.84
C LEU A 47 -1.86 -0.47 -1.86
N GLY A 48 -0.55 -0.25 -1.70
CA GLY A 48 0.22 0.62 -2.57
C GLY A 48 1.42 -0.06 -3.24
N GLY A 49 2.12 0.72 -4.05
CA GLY A 49 3.38 0.34 -4.67
C GLY A 49 3.25 -0.84 -5.62
N ALA A 50 4.16 -1.81 -5.48
CA ALA A 50 4.27 -2.96 -6.37
C ALA A 50 3.02 -3.87 -6.38
N LEU A 51 2.14 -3.79 -5.39
CA LEU A 51 0.93 -4.60 -5.34
C LEU A 51 -0.23 -4.02 -6.14
N THR A 52 -0.23 -2.70 -6.38
CA THR A 52 -1.27 -2.01 -7.15
C THR A 52 -1.62 -2.69 -8.48
N PRO A 53 -0.66 -3.02 -9.37
CA PRO A 53 -1.00 -3.69 -10.64
C PRO A 53 -1.48 -5.13 -10.49
N LEU A 54 -1.25 -5.77 -9.34
CA LEU A 54 -1.66 -7.16 -9.08
C LEU A 54 -3.01 -7.25 -8.36
N ALA A 55 -3.56 -6.13 -7.90
CA ALA A 55 -4.77 -6.06 -7.09
C ALA A 55 -5.96 -6.86 -7.64
N PRO A 56 -6.26 -6.90 -8.95
CA PRO A 56 -7.41 -7.66 -9.48
C PRO A 56 -7.38 -9.16 -9.15
N TRP A 57 -6.19 -9.73 -8.95
CA TRP A 57 -6.02 -11.15 -8.62
C TRP A 57 -5.80 -11.40 -7.13
N LEU A 58 -5.33 -10.40 -6.38
CA LEU A 58 -5.11 -10.49 -4.93
C LEU A 58 -6.40 -10.25 -4.13
N LEU A 59 -7.11 -9.17 -4.47
CA LEU A 59 -8.24 -8.67 -3.67
C LEU A 59 -9.35 -9.71 -3.44
N PRO A 60 -9.79 -10.51 -4.44
CA PRO A 60 -10.88 -11.45 -4.21
C PRO A 60 -10.57 -12.47 -3.11
N ALA A 61 -9.33 -12.93 -3.01
CA ALA A 61 -8.92 -13.88 -1.98
C ALA A 61 -8.66 -13.20 -0.64
N LEU A 62 -8.03 -12.04 -0.67
CA LEU A 62 -7.77 -11.22 0.49
C LEU A 62 -9.08 -10.83 1.21
N GLU A 63 -10.05 -10.30 0.48
CA GLU A 63 -11.34 -9.86 1.03
C GLU A 63 -12.13 -11.02 1.64
N ARG A 64 -12.08 -12.23 1.04
CA ARG A 64 -12.67 -13.43 1.66
C ARG A 64 -12.04 -13.75 3.00
N GLU A 65 -10.72 -13.69 3.09
CA GLU A 65 -10.01 -14.00 4.33
C GLU A 65 -10.29 -12.96 5.42
N LEU A 66 -10.43 -11.68 5.05
CA LEU A 66 -10.88 -10.63 5.97
C LEU A 66 -12.32 -10.87 6.45
N ALA A 67 -13.24 -11.18 5.54
CA ALA A 67 -14.63 -11.50 5.87
C ALA A 67 -14.75 -12.67 6.86
N LEU A 68 -13.83 -13.64 6.78
CA LEU A 68 -13.82 -14.82 7.62
C LEU A 68 -13.17 -14.60 9.00
N ARG A 69 -12.25 -13.63 9.14
CA ARG A 69 -11.35 -13.53 10.30
C ARG A 69 -11.41 -12.21 11.06
N VAL A 70 -11.96 -11.17 10.45
CA VAL A 70 -12.16 -9.90 11.14
C VAL A 70 -13.41 -10.00 12.03
N ALA A 71 -13.26 -9.69 13.31
CA ALA A 71 -14.31 -9.87 14.30
C ALA A 71 -15.48 -8.88 14.13
N ASP A 72 -15.18 -7.65 13.70
CA ASP A 72 -16.19 -6.64 13.39
C ASP A 72 -16.66 -6.77 11.93
N PRO A 73 -17.94 -7.13 11.69
CA PRO A 73 -18.49 -7.22 10.35
C PRO A 73 -18.35 -5.93 9.55
N ALA A 74 -18.42 -4.76 10.20
CA ALA A 74 -18.28 -3.44 9.58
C ALA A 74 -16.84 -3.15 9.11
N ARG A 75 -15.87 -4.00 9.47
CA ARG A 75 -14.46 -3.93 9.04
C ARG A 75 -14.05 -5.12 8.17
N SER A 76 -14.99 -6.00 7.83
CA SER A 76 -14.68 -7.29 7.18
C SER A 76 -15.10 -7.37 5.69
N GLY A 77 -15.83 -6.36 5.19
CA GLY A 77 -16.44 -6.38 3.86
C GLY A 77 -15.67 -5.65 2.75
N GLN A 78 -16.28 -5.58 1.56
CA GLN A 78 -15.78 -4.80 0.43
C GLN A 78 -15.53 -3.34 0.85
N GLY A 79 -14.36 -2.81 0.51
CA GLY A 79 -13.98 -1.43 0.80
C GLY A 79 -13.14 -1.23 2.06
N THR A 80 -12.97 -2.26 2.91
CA THR A 80 -11.95 -2.23 3.98
C THR A 80 -10.55 -2.02 3.40
N VAL A 81 -10.31 -2.61 2.21
CA VAL A 81 -9.06 -2.48 1.49
C VAL A 81 -9.29 -1.66 0.22
N THR A 82 -8.48 -0.65 0.02
CA THR A 82 -8.45 0.16 -1.20
C THR A 82 -7.08 0.11 -1.85
N VAL A 83 -7.01 0.37 -3.14
CA VAL A 83 -5.77 0.38 -3.90
C VAL A 83 -5.33 1.82 -4.12
N SER A 84 -4.09 2.12 -3.74
CA SER A 84 -3.49 3.44 -3.95
C SER A 84 -3.41 3.78 -5.43
N ARG A 85 -3.80 5.02 -5.76
CA ARG A 85 -3.71 5.60 -7.10
C ARG A 85 -2.34 6.20 -7.42
N LEU A 86 -1.44 6.27 -6.45
CA LEU A 86 -0.11 6.87 -6.61
C LEU A 86 0.88 5.94 -7.33
N GLY A 87 0.51 4.67 -7.54
CA GLY A 87 1.32 3.72 -8.29
C GLY A 87 2.75 3.57 -7.76
N SER A 88 3.72 3.48 -8.67
CA SER A 88 5.15 3.37 -8.35
C SER A 88 5.75 4.62 -7.71
N ASP A 89 5.09 5.77 -7.88
CA ASP A 89 5.62 7.07 -7.47
C ASP A 89 5.26 7.39 -6.02
N GLY A 90 4.33 6.63 -5.43
CA GLY A 90 3.88 6.78 -4.05
C GLY A 90 5.02 6.98 -3.03
N PRO A 91 6.09 6.16 -3.02
CA PRO A 91 7.22 6.35 -2.11
C PRO A 91 7.94 7.69 -2.32
N LEU A 92 8.16 8.10 -3.58
CA LEU A 92 8.82 9.38 -3.90
C LEU A 92 7.96 10.58 -3.50
N LEU A 93 6.66 10.51 -3.80
CA LEU A 93 5.69 11.53 -3.40
C LEU A 93 5.56 11.62 -1.88
N GLY A 94 5.58 10.49 -1.18
CA GLY A 94 5.59 10.44 0.29
C GLY A 94 6.83 11.12 0.85
N ALA A 95 8.01 10.82 0.33
CA ALA A 95 9.26 11.46 0.75
C ALA A 95 9.26 12.97 0.52
N ALA A 96 8.82 13.43 -0.67
CA ALA A 96 8.68 14.85 -0.96
C ALA A 96 7.66 15.52 -0.01
N HIS A 97 6.52 14.86 0.22
CA HIS A 97 5.51 15.35 1.15
C HIS A 97 6.04 15.46 2.58
N SER A 98 6.83 14.50 3.06
CA SER A 98 7.45 14.56 4.39
C SER A 98 8.33 15.80 4.58
N VAL A 99 9.12 16.17 3.57
CA VAL A 99 9.93 17.40 3.61
C VAL A 99 9.04 18.64 3.64
N VAL A 100 8.00 18.67 2.78
CA VAL A 100 7.05 19.79 2.76
C VAL A 100 6.33 19.93 4.11
N GLN A 101 5.89 18.82 4.72
CA GLN A 101 5.25 18.84 6.04
C GLN A 101 6.20 19.37 7.12
N ALA A 102 7.46 18.91 7.14
CA ALA A 102 8.44 19.41 8.11
C ALA A 102 8.63 20.94 8.03
N VAL A 103 8.65 21.51 6.81
CA VAL A 103 8.73 22.97 6.60
C VAL A 103 7.45 23.69 7.07
N LEU A 104 6.29 23.10 6.84
CA LEU A 104 5.02 23.68 7.25
C LEU A 104 4.83 23.63 8.78
N ASP A 105 5.31 22.56 9.42
CA ASP A 105 5.25 22.38 10.87
C ASP A 105 6.21 23.31 11.61
N ASP A 106 7.40 23.56 11.05
CA ASP A 106 8.37 24.54 11.56
C ASP A 106 9.01 25.39 10.45
N PRO A 107 8.37 26.51 10.07
CA PRO A 107 8.89 27.40 9.04
C PRO A 107 10.18 28.15 9.46
N ALA A 108 10.41 28.32 10.77
CA ALA A 108 11.52 29.11 11.29
C ALA A 108 12.83 28.29 11.35
N GLY A 109 12.75 27.01 11.72
CA GLY A 109 13.90 26.09 11.74
C GLY A 109 14.58 25.92 10.37
N LEU A 110 13.84 26.11 9.27
CA LEU A 110 14.40 26.07 7.92
C LEU A 110 15.36 27.25 7.65
N ARG A 111 15.12 28.43 8.25
CA ARG A 111 16.01 29.60 8.10
C ARG A 111 17.35 29.39 8.79
N GLU A 112 17.36 28.71 9.93
CA GLU A 112 18.60 28.38 10.65
C GLU A 112 19.43 27.32 9.90
N ALA A 113 18.79 26.29 9.36
CA ALA A 113 19.48 25.28 8.53
C ALA A 113 20.11 25.89 7.26
N ALA A 114 19.41 26.83 6.60
CA ALA A 114 19.92 27.57 5.45
C ALA A 114 21.04 28.57 5.81
N ALA A 115 20.98 29.19 7.00
CA ALA A 115 22.03 30.08 7.48
C ALA A 115 23.34 29.33 7.80
N VAL A 116 23.24 28.08 8.30
CA VAL A 116 24.41 27.22 8.58
C VAL A 116 25.08 26.71 7.30
N THR A 117 24.33 26.48 6.22
CA THR A 117 24.90 26.06 4.92
C THR A 117 25.52 27.21 4.11
N GLY A 118 25.22 28.47 4.44
CA GLY A 118 25.77 29.66 3.79
C GLY A 118 27.09 30.21 4.37
N SER A 119 27.61 29.65 5.47
CA SER A 119 28.80 30.17 6.19
C SER A 119 30.13 29.48 5.82
N GLY A 120 30.18 28.72 4.72
CA GLY A 120 31.36 27.95 4.28
C GLY A 120 31.97 28.38 2.94
N ALA A 121 31.81 29.65 2.54
CA ALA A 121 32.46 30.24 1.37
C ALA A 121 33.44 31.35 1.77
#